data_AF-A0A349XTN9-F1
#
_entry.id   AF-A0A349XTN9-F1
#
_cell.length_a   1.000
_cell.length_b   1.000
_cell.length_c   1.000
_cell.angle_alpha   90.00
_cell.angle_beta   90.00
_cell.angle_gamma   90.00
#
_symmetry.space_group_name_H-M   'P 1'
#
loop_
_entity.id
_entity.type
_entity.pdbx_description
1 polymer ?
#
loop_
_entity_poly.entity_id
_entity_poly.type
_entity_poly.pdbx_seq_one_letter_code
_entity_poly.pdbx_strand_id
1 'polypeptide(L)'
;MEELFQEGCAKIRLPETYSNEAEAILINSSGGLTGGDELEWQAVAGARTSLVVTTQACEKVYKASSGTATVTARVSAGPGAKL
;
A
#
# COMPACT_ATOMS: atom_id res chain seq x y z
N MET A 1 -14.67 6.77 -0.01
CA MET A 1 -13.31 6.78 -0.56
C MET A 1 -13.28 7.90 -1.59
N GLU A 2 -12.47 8.93 -1.36
CA GLU A 2 -12.44 10.11 -2.23
C GLU A 2 -11.55 9.87 -3.47
N GLU A 3 -10.43 9.17 -3.30
CA GLU A 3 -9.50 8.85 -4.37
C GLU A 3 -8.98 7.40 -4.24
N LEU A 4 -8.87 6.71 -5.37
CA LEU A 4 -8.23 5.40 -5.50
C LEU A 4 -7.38 5.43 -6.77
N PHE A 5 -6.07 5.27 -6.62
CA PHE A 5 -5.12 5.23 -7.73
C PHE A 5 -4.24 3.99 -7.63
N GLN A 6 -3.97 3.36 -8.77
CA GLN A 6 -3.08 2.22 -8.89
C GLN A 6 -2.43 2.20 -10.28
N GLU A 7 -1.16 1.80 -10.33
CA GLU A 7 -0.36 1.76 -11.55
C GLU A 7 0.60 0.58 -11.55
N GLY A 8 1.01 0.11 -12.73
CA GLY A 8 2.02 -0.94 -12.88
C GLY A 8 1.63 -2.24 -12.16
N CYS A 9 2.56 -2.78 -11.37
CA CYS A 9 2.35 -3.98 -10.54
C CYS A 9 1.63 -3.69 -9.21
N ALA A 10 1.42 -2.43 -8.84
CA ALA A 10 0.67 -2.07 -7.64
C ALA A 10 -0.83 -2.30 -7.89
N LYS A 11 -1.48 -3.00 -6.97
CA LYS A 11 -2.92 -3.26 -6.96
C LYS A 11 -3.46 -3.05 -5.56
N ILE A 12 -4.67 -2.49 -5.48
CA ILE A 12 -5.37 -2.29 -4.22
C ILE A 12 -6.64 -3.13 -4.27
N ARG A 13 -6.83 -3.99 -3.27
CA ARG A 13 -8.05 -4.77 -3.10
C ARG A 13 -8.81 -4.28 -1.88
N LEU A 14 -10.09 -3.97 -2.07
CA LEU A 14 -11.02 -3.58 -1.02
C LEU A 14 -11.90 -4.80 -0.68
N PRO A 15 -11.72 -5.46 0.48
CA PRO A 15 -12.59 -6.54 0.89
C PRO A 15 -13.96 -6.01 1.30
N GLU A 16 -14.97 -6.88 1.29
CA GLU A 16 -16.23 -6.60 1.98
C GLU A 16 -15.96 -6.62 3.49
N THR A 17 -16.21 -5.49 4.17
CA THR A 17 -16.03 -5.36 5.60
C THR A 17 -17.38 -5.48 6.31
N TYR A 18 -17.37 -6.09 7.50
CA TYR A 18 -18.55 -6.22 8.37
C TYR A 18 -18.47 -5.27 9.59
N SER A 19 -17.47 -4.37 9.59
CA SER A 19 -17.25 -3.33 10.61
C SER A 19 -17.36 -1.93 10.00
N ASN A 20 -17.32 -0.90 10.84
CA ASN A 20 -17.28 0.50 10.38
C ASN A 20 -15.89 0.95 9.88
N GLU A 21 -14.97 0.01 9.71
CA GLU A 21 -13.59 0.27 9.31
C GLU A 21 -13.47 0.07 7.79
N ALA A 22 -12.76 0.98 7.14
CA ALA A 22 -12.34 0.78 5.77
C ALA A 22 -11.12 -0.12 5.76
N GLU A 23 -11.11 -1.16 4.92
CA GLU A 23 -9.98 -2.05 4.76
C GLU A 23 -9.40 -1.93 3.35
N ALA A 24 -8.07 -1.96 3.25
CA ALA A 24 -7.36 -2.03 1.99
C ALA A 24 -6.20 -3.03 2.07
N ILE A 25 -6.12 -3.90 1.07
CA ILE A 25 -5.02 -4.85 0.90
C ILE A 25 -4.17 -4.36 -0.27
N LEU A 26 -2.93 -3.98 0.03
CA LEU A 26 -1.93 -3.57 -0.94
C LEU A 26 -1.21 -4.81 -1.49
N ILE A 27 -1.12 -4.89 -2.81
CA ILE A 27 -0.59 -6.07 -3.51
C ILE A 27 0.45 -5.60 -4.53
N ASN A 28 1.68 -6.07 -4.37
CA ASN A 28 2.67 -6.04 -5.43
C ASN A 28 2.56 -7.34 -6.26
N SER A 29 2.11 -7.22 -7.51
CA SER A 29 1.91 -8.37 -8.41
C SER A 29 3.13 -8.70 -9.28
N SER A 30 4.30 -8.06 -9.09
CA SER A 30 5.49 -8.29 -9.91
C SER A 30 6.23 -9.60 -9.57
N GLY A 31 5.98 -10.17 -8.40
CA GLY A 31 6.70 -11.35 -7.87
C GLY A 31 7.97 -11.00 -7.07
N GLY A 32 8.36 -9.73 -7.04
CA GLY A 32 9.46 -9.16 -6.26
C GLY A 32 10.13 -7.99 -6.96
N LEU A 33 11.13 -7.41 -6.32
CA LEU A 33 11.84 -6.20 -6.75
C LEU A 33 13.31 -6.51 -7.02
N THR A 34 13.89 -5.87 -8.04
CA THR A 34 15.33 -5.87 -8.34
C THR A 34 15.86 -4.45 -8.47
N GLY A 35 17.17 -4.30 -8.69
CA GLY A 35 17.81 -2.99 -8.73
C GLY A 35 17.19 -2.06 -9.77
N GLY A 36 16.79 -0.87 -9.33
CA GLY A 36 16.12 0.15 -10.15
C GLY A 36 14.60 0.16 -10.04
N ASP A 37 13.98 -0.86 -9.44
CA ASP A 37 12.53 -0.86 -9.24
C ASP A 37 12.11 0.15 -8.17
N GLU A 38 11.00 0.85 -8.42
CA GLU A 38 10.38 1.79 -7.49
C GLU A 38 8.92 1.38 -7.24
N LEU A 39 8.57 1.25 -5.96
CA LEU A 39 7.20 0.99 -5.52
C LEU A 39 6.80 2.03 -4.47
N GLU A 40 5.66 2.68 -4.70
CA GLU A 40 5.11 3.67 -3.79
C GLU A 40 3.71 3.27 -3.32
N TRP A 41 3.50 3.36 -2.00
CA TRP A 41 2.21 3.22 -1.36
C TRP A 41 1.86 4.50 -0.60
N GLN A 42 0.64 4.99 -0.78
CA GLN A 42 0.08 6.09 0.00
C GLN A 42 -1.28 5.72 0.59
N ALA A 43 -1.45 5.98 1.88
CA ALA A 43 -2.72 5.82 2.57
C ALA A 43 -3.03 7.07 3.42
N VAL A 44 -4.27 7.56 3.31
CA VAL A 44 -4.75 8.73 4.01
C VAL A 44 -6.07 8.38 4.70
N ALA A 45 -6.05 8.38 6.04
CA ALA A 45 -7.26 8.30 6.84
C ALA A 45 -7.76 9.72 7.14
N GLY A 46 -8.95 10.07 6.62
CA GLY A 46 -9.59 11.36 6.88
C GLY A 46 -9.98 11.55 8.34
N ALA A 47 -10.43 12.76 8.71
CA ALA A 47 -10.84 13.04 10.10
C ALA A 47 -11.94 12.07 10.58
N ARG A 48 -11.77 11.51 11.78
CA ARG A 48 -12.68 10.55 12.43
C ARG A 48 -12.96 9.27 11.61
N THR A 49 -12.10 8.88 10.69
CA THR A 49 -12.20 7.58 9.98
C THR A 49 -11.35 6.51 10.65
N SER A 50 -11.72 5.25 10.49
CA SER A 50 -10.89 4.09 10.84
C SER A 50 -10.51 3.37 9.55
N LEU A 51 -9.21 3.30 9.25
CA LEU A 51 -8.66 2.68 8.05
C LEU A 51 -7.65 1.61 8.49
N VAL A 52 -7.77 0.41 7.94
CA VAL A 52 -6.82 -0.67 8.15
C VAL A 52 -6.18 -0.98 6.80
N VAL A 53 -4.86 -0.85 6.73
CA VAL A 53 -4.09 -1.14 5.53
C VAL A 53 -3.16 -2.32 5.80
N THR A 54 -3.26 -3.33 4.95
CA THR A 54 -2.44 -4.55 5.04
C THR A 54 -1.74 -4.81 3.71
N THR A 55 -0.69 -5.62 3.73
CA THR A 55 -0.11 -6.18 2.51
C THR A 55 -0.41 -7.67 2.42
N GLN A 56 -0.61 -8.20 1.21
CA GLN A 56 -0.88 -9.64 1.03
C GLN A 56 0.35 -10.51 1.32
N ALA A 57 1.55 -9.92 1.29
CA ALA A 57 2.82 -10.60 1.56
C ALA A 57 3.92 -9.59 1.92
N CYS A 58 5.07 -10.12 2.34
CA CYS A 58 6.32 -9.36 2.37
C CYS A 58 6.86 -9.17 0.94
N GLU A 59 7.51 -8.03 0.70
CA GLU A 59 8.23 -7.80 -0.56
C GLU A 59 9.44 -8.72 -0.66
N LYS A 60 9.64 -9.32 -1.84
CA LYS A 60 10.82 -10.14 -2.13
C LYS A 60 11.84 -9.30 -2.89
N VAL A 61 13.01 -9.10 -2.31
CA VAL A 61 14.11 -8.35 -2.96
C VAL A 61 15.12 -9.34 -3.56
N TYR A 62 15.39 -9.20 -4.85
CA TYR A 62 16.32 -10.04 -5.59
C TYR A 62 17.73 -9.42 -5.66
N LYS A 63 18.72 -10.28 -5.89
CA LYS A 63 20.10 -9.82 -6.14
C LYS A 63 20.13 -9.02 -7.43
N ALA A 64 20.55 -7.76 -7.33
CA ALA A 64 20.75 -6.87 -8.47
C ALA A 64 22.20 -6.89 -8.95
N SER A 65 22.42 -6.78 -10.26
CA SER A 65 23.75 -6.56 -10.84
C SER A 65 24.19 -5.09 -10.73
N SER A 66 23.23 -4.17 -10.62
CA SER A 66 23.41 -2.72 -10.43
C SER A 66 22.10 -2.10 -9.95
N GLY A 67 22.14 -0.88 -9.40
CA GLY A 67 20.94 -0.17 -8.92
C GLY A 67 20.45 -0.62 -7.54
N THR A 68 19.43 0.04 -7.03
CA THR A 68 18.80 -0.24 -5.73
C THR A 68 17.28 -0.26 -5.92
N ALA A 69 16.62 -1.26 -5.35
CA ALA A 69 15.16 -1.27 -5.28
C ALA A 69 14.70 -0.33 -4.18
N THR A 70 13.70 0.51 -4.44
CA THR A 70 13.17 1.46 -3.47
C THR A 70 11.69 1.19 -3.22
N VAL A 71 11.32 1.09 -1.94
CA VAL A 71 9.92 1.03 -1.50
C VAL A 71 9.64 2.21 -0.60
N THR A 72 8.66 3.03 -0.97
CA THR A 72 8.20 4.16 -0.16
C THR A 72 6.78 3.91 0.32
N ALA A 73 6.56 4.01 1.63
CA ALA A 73 5.22 3.96 2.23
C ALA A 73 4.93 5.26 2.98
N ARG A 74 3.88 5.97 2.57
CA ARG A 74 3.41 7.20 3.21
C ARG A 74 2.04 6.95 3.82
N VAL A 75 1.93 7.12 5.13
CA VAL A 75 0.68 6.98 5.88
C VAL A 75 0.37 8.28 6.59
N SER A 76 -0.90 8.70 6.57
CA SER A 76 -1.33 9.91 7.28
C SER A 76 -2.72 9.72 7.87
N ALA A 77 -2.93 10.29 9.06
CA ALA A 77 -4.16 10.19 9.82
C ALA A 77 -4.62 11.60 10.23
N GLY A 78 -5.85 11.95 9.85
CA GLY A 78 -6.48 13.19 10.24
C GLY A 78 -6.91 13.22 11.71
N PRO A 79 -7.44 14.35 12.20
CA PRO A 79 -7.88 14.48 13.59
C PRO A 79 -8.90 13.40 13.99
N GLY A 80 -8.58 12.67 15.06
CA GLY A 80 -9.43 11.59 15.58
C GLY A 80 -9.53 10.36 14.68
N ALA A 81 -8.70 10.25 13.64
CA ALA A 81 -8.63 9.08 12.78
C ALA A 81 -7.85 7.94 13.44
N LYS A 82 -8.06 6.72 12.95
CA LYS A 82 -7.27 5.52 13.26
C LYS A 82 -6.74 4.96 11.94
N LEU A 83 -5.44 4.66 11.90
CA LEU A 83 -4.72 4.06 10.78
C LEU A 83 -3.67 3.07 11.32
#